data_AF-A0A537LSG4-F1
#
_entry.id   AF-A0A537LSG4-F1
#
_cell.length_a   1.000
_cell.length_b   1.000
_cell.length_c   1.000
_cell.angle_alpha   90.00
_cell.angle_beta   90.00
_cell.angle_gamma   90.00
#
_symmetry.space_group_name_H-M   'P 1'
#
loop_
_entity.id
_entity.type
_entity.pdbx_description
1 polymer ?
#
loop_
_entity_poly.entity_id
_entity_poly.type
_entity_poly.pdbx_seq_one_letter_code
_entity_poly.pdbx_strand_id
1 'polypeptide(L)'
;MNAIYLDRIPEFPYAGLYWERTVRSVANATRRDAEEFLALAAELSLRVSTSVIQPEDANAALSALKRGEIDGAAVLRFSSAS
;
A
#
# COMPACT_ATOMS: atom_id res chain seq x y z
N MET A 1 -5.84 -12.29 0.48
CA MET A 1 -7.22 -11.94 0.07
C MET A 1 -7.34 -10.42 0.08
N ASN A 2 -7.34 -9.77 -1.09
CA ASN A 2 -7.75 -8.37 -1.20
C ASN A 2 -9.29 -8.36 -1.17
N ALA A 3 -9.88 -8.33 0.01
CA ALA A 3 -11.32 -8.17 0.14
C ALA A 3 -11.64 -6.66 0.12
N ILE A 4 -12.11 -6.16 -1.01
CA ILE A 4 -12.71 -4.83 -1.12
C ILE A 4 -14.22 -5.05 -1.14
N TYR A 5 -14.87 -4.80 -0.01
CA TYR A 5 -16.33 -4.72 0.09
C TYR A 5 -16.74 -3.29 -0.25
N LEU A 6 -17.55 -3.11 -1.29
CA LEU A 6 -17.97 -1.78 -1.77
C LEU A 6 -19.50 -1.76 -1.81
N ASP A 7 -20.13 -1.53 -0.66
CA ASP A 7 -21.59 -1.56 -0.57
C ASP A 7 -22.24 -0.26 -1.07
N ARG A 8 -21.56 0.91 -1.06
CA ARG A 8 -22.07 2.20 -1.60
C ARG A 8 -20.96 3.16 -2.03
N ILE A 9 -21.21 3.96 -3.08
CA ILE A 9 -20.41 5.16 -3.41
C ILE A 9 -20.97 6.34 -2.59
N PRO A 10 -20.17 7.03 -1.75
CA PRO A 10 -20.63 8.19 -1.00
C PRO A 10 -20.88 9.40 -1.91
N GLU A 11 -21.66 10.37 -1.43
CA GLU A 11 -21.81 11.66 -2.13
C GLU A 11 -20.46 12.39 -2.22
N PHE A 12 -20.20 13.01 -3.37
CA PHE A 12 -19.00 13.81 -3.60
C PHE A 12 -19.31 15.04 -4.47
N PRO A 13 -18.51 16.12 -4.39
CA PRO A 13 -18.76 17.34 -5.15
C PRO A 13 -18.66 17.12 -6.67
N TYR A 14 -19.65 17.61 -7.43
CA TYR A 14 -19.69 17.49 -8.89
C TYR A 14 -18.45 18.09 -9.59
N ALA A 15 -17.80 19.08 -8.98
CA ALA A 15 -16.55 19.67 -9.48
C ALA A 15 -15.42 18.63 -9.68
N GLY A 16 -15.47 17.48 -9.01
CA GLY A 16 -14.53 16.36 -9.22
C GLY A 16 -14.69 15.65 -10.57
N LEU A 17 -15.86 15.76 -11.21
CA LEU A 17 -16.18 15.17 -12.52
C LEU A 17 -16.36 16.21 -13.64
N TYR A 18 -16.35 17.50 -13.31
CA TYR A 18 -16.44 18.57 -14.31
C TYR A 18 -15.21 18.58 -15.23
N TRP A 19 -15.35 19.08 -16.47
CA TRP A 19 -14.31 19.05 -17.52
C TRP A 19 -13.84 17.65 -17.93
N GLU A 20 -14.78 16.73 -18.17
CA GLU A 20 -14.49 15.37 -18.67
C GLU A 20 -13.57 14.55 -17.74
N ARG A 21 -13.52 14.92 -16.45
CA ARG A 21 -12.74 14.19 -15.44
C ARG A 21 -13.44 12.87 -15.11
N THR A 22 -12.64 11.84 -14.83
CA THR A 22 -13.15 10.50 -14.47
C THR A 22 -12.66 10.08 -13.09
N VAL A 23 -13.56 9.53 -12.29
CA VAL A 23 -13.24 8.83 -11.03
C VAL A 23 -13.38 7.32 -11.27
N ARG A 24 -12.37 6.53 -10.91
CA ARG A 24 -12.38 5.07 -11.05
C ARG A 24 -11.88 4.42 -9.76
N SER A 25 -12.50 3.31 -9.37
CA SER A 25 -11.90 2.39 -8.41
C SER A 25 -10.89 1.51 -9.13
N VAL A 26 -9.81 1.16 -8.45
CA VAL A 26 -8.86 0.14 -8.91
C VAL A 26 -8.83 -0.93 -7.83
N ALA A 27 -9.17 -2.15 -8.22
CA ALA A 27 -9.22 -3.31 -7.37
C ALA A 27 -8.60 -4.49 -8.13
N ASN A 28 -8.17 -5.52 -7.40
CA ASN A 28 -7.66 -6.78 -7.97
C ASN A 28 -6.34 -6.67 -8.75
N ALA A 29 -5.27 -6.20 -8.10
CA ALA A 29 -3.92 -6.42 -8.62
C ALA A 29 -3.65 -7.92 -8.77
N THR A 30 -3.31 -8.34 -9.99
CA THR A 30 -2.91 -9.72 -10.28
C THR A 30 -1.45 -9.96 -9.92
N ARG A 31 -1.05 -11.23 -9.86
CA ARG A 31 0.37 -11.58 -9.69
C ARG A 31 1.23 -11.00 -10.82
N ARG A 32 0.72 -11.02 -12.05
CA ARG A 32 1.41 -10.47 -13.22
C ARG A 32 1.61 -8.96 -13.10
N ASP A 33 0.60 -8.21 -12.67
CA ASP A 33 0.71 -6.76 -12.46
C ASP A 33 1.82 -6.43 -11.45
N ALA A 34 1.94 -7.24 -10.39
CA ALA A 34 3.00 -7.07 -9.39
C ALA A 34 4.40 -7.38 -9.98
N GLU A 35 4.54 -8.43 -10.78
CA GLU A 35 5.80 -8.78 -11.44
C GLU A 35 6.24 -7.68 -12.43
N GLU A 36 5.32 -7.19 -13.26
CA GLU A 36 5.57 -6.08 -14.20
C GLU A 36 5.92 -4.78 -13.47
N PHE A 37 5.21 -4.44 -12.39
CA PHE A 37 5.50 -3.27 -11.57
C PHE A 37 6.88 -3.34 -10.91
N LEU A 38 7.26 -4.49 -10.33
CA LEU A 38 8.54 -4.66 -9.66
C LEU A 38 9.72 -4.57 -10.64
N ALA A 39 9.57 -5.10 -11.85
CA ALA A 39 10.58 -4.96 -12.91
C ALA A 39 10.79 -3.49 -13.28
N LEU A 40 9.70 -2.74 -13.50
CA LEU A 40 9.76 -1.31 -13.79
C LEU A 40 10.35 -0.51 -12.61
N ALA A 41 9.97 -0.84 -11.38
CA ALA A 41 10.48 -0.19 -10.18
C ALA A 41 12.00 -0.35 -10.04
N ALA A 42 12.54 -1.52 -10.41
CA ALA A 42 13.97 -1.76 -10.45
C ALA A 42 14.66 -0.94 -11.55
N GLU A 43 14.10 -0.88 -12.76
CA GLU A 43 14.62 -0.07 -13.88
C GLU A 43 14.69 1.41 -13.52
N LEU A 44 13.64 1.94 -12.90
CA LEU A 44 13.57 3.34 -12.45
C LEU A 44 14.33 3.60 -11.13
N SER A 45 14.94 2.58 -10.53
CA SER A 45 15.64 2.68 -9.24
C SER A 45 14.79 3.28 -8.11
N LEU A 46 13.50 2.92 -8.05
CA LEU A 46 12.60 3.40 -7.01
C LEU A 46 13.12 3.01 -5.62
N ARG A 47 13.20 4.00 -4.72
CA ARG A 47 13.59 3.82 -3.32
C ARG A 47 12.37 4.00 -2.44
N VAL A 48 12.03 2.96 -1.68
CA VAL A 48 10.93 3.01 -0.71
C VAL A 48 11.52 3.32 0.67
N SER A 49 10.95 4.29 1.37
CA SER A 49 11.24 4.52 2.79
C SER A 49 10.71 3.34 3.61
N THR A 50 11.59 2.69 4.35
CA THR A 50 11.21 1.55 5.19
C THR A 50 11.83 1.66 6.58
N SER A 51 11.05 1.27 7.58
CA SER A 51 11.52 1.07 8.96
C SER A 51 11.58 -0.43 9.23
N VAL A 52 12.77 -0.96 9.46
CA VAL A 52 12.94 -2.39 9.76
C VAL A 52 12.64 -2.61 11.24
N ILE A 53 11.71 -3.52 11.52
CA ILE A 53 11.21 -3.82 12.86
C ILE A 53 11.57 -5.26 13.20
N GLN A 54 12.05 -5.48 14.42
CA GLN A 54 12.28 -6.83 14.92
C GLN A 54 10.94 -7.50 15.27
N PRO A 55 10.81 -8.83 15.11
CA PRO A 55 9.57 -9.53 15.41
C PRO A 55 9.01 -9.25 16.81
N GLU A 56 9.86 -9.13 17.82
CA GLU A 56 9.52 -8.79 19.21
C GLU A 56 8.84 -7.42 19.36
N ASP A 57 9.14 -6.47 18.47
CA ASP A 57 8.60 -5.11 18.49
C ASP A 57 7.34 -4.94 17.62
N ALA A 58 6.82 -6.02 17.03
CA ALA A 58 5.70 -5.96 16.10
C ALA A 58 4.46 -5.25 16.67
N ASN A 59 4.13 -5.49 17.94
CA ASN A 59 2.99 -4.84 18.59
C ASN A 59 3.16 -3.32 18.74
N ALA A 60 4.39 -2.87 19.04
CA ALA A 60 4.71 -1.46 19.12
C ALA A 60 4.62 -0.80 17.74
N ALA A 61 5.15 -1.47 16.70
CA ALA A 61 5.06 -0.99 15.31
C ALA A 61 3.62 -0.91 14.80
N LEU A 62 2.75 -1.88 15.12
CA LEU A 62 1.33 -1.82 14.80
C LEU A 62 0.62 -0.65 15.49
N SER A 63 0.99 -0.36 16.74
CA SER A 63 0.43 0.77 17.48
C SER A 63 0.86 2.11 16.88
N ALA A 64 2.13 2.24 16.49
CA ALA A 64 2.65 3.42 15.79
C ALA A 64 2.00 3.59 14.40
N LEU A 65 1.82 2.50 13.65
CA LEU A 65 1.12 2.51 12.36
C LEU A 65 -0.32 3.02 12.51
N LYS A 66 -1.04 2.55 13.54
CA LYS A 66 -2.41 3.01 13.82
C LYS A 66 -2.49 4.50 14.14
N ARG A 67 -1.43 5.08 14.74
CA ARG A 67 -1.33 6.51 15.04
C ARG A 67 -0.78 7.34 13.88
N GLY A 68 -0.39 6.72 12.77
CA GLY A 68 0.20 7.42 11.61
C GLY A 68 1.65 7.85 11.83
N GLU A 69 2.39 7.18 12.72
CA GLU A 69 3.76 7.55 13.11
C GLU A 69 4.85 6.83 12.27
N ILE A 70 4.46 6.05 11.26
CA ILE A 70 5.38 5.35 10.37
C ILE A 70 5.52 6.13 9.07
N ASP A 71 6.75 6.53 8.74
CA ASP A 71 7.08 7.05 7.41
C ASP A 71 7.37 5.87 6.45
N GLY A 72 6.64 5.83 5.34
CA GLY A 72 6.68 4.73 4.38
C GLY A 72 6.10 3.42 4.95
N ALA A 73 6.89 2.35 4.97
CA ALA A 73 6.45 1.02 5.40
C ALA A 73 7.26 0.46 6.57
N ALA A 74 6.58 -0.16 7.54
CA ALA A 74 7.21 -0.99 8.56
C ALA A 74 7.42 -2.41 8.02
N VAL A 75 8.64 -2.93 8.10
CA VAL A 75 9.03 -4.25 7.56
C VAL A 75 9.56 -5.12 8.68
N LEU A 76 8.88 -6.24 8.97
CA LEU A 76 9.41 -7.24 9.90
C LEU A 76 10.54 -8.01 9.24
N ARG A 77 11.72 -8.01 9.87
CA ARG A 77 12.86 -8.82 9.42
C ARG A 77 12.98 -10.06 10.29
N PHE A 78 12.65 -11.21 9.71
CA PHE A 78 12.96 -12.51 10.31
C PHE A 78 14.35 -12.95 9.85
N SER A 79 15.18 -13.47 10.76
CA SER A 79 16.37 -14.21 10.35
C SER A 79 15.93 -15.56 9.79
N SER A 80 16.41 -15.94 8.60
CA SER A 80 16.25 -17.31 8.12
C SER A 80 17.04 -18.24 9.04
N ALA A 81 16.38 -19.25 9.63
CA ALA A 81 17.09 -20.40 10.18
C ALA A 81 17.85 -21.08 9.02
N SER A 82 19.14 -21.32 9.24
CA SER A 82 20.04 -21.99 8.28
C SER A 82 19.69 -23.46 8.11
#